data_AF-A0A2V5MV75-F1
#
_entry.id   AF-A0A2V5MV75-F1
#
_cell.length_a   1.000
_cell.length_b   1.000
_cell.length_c   1.000
_cell.angle_alpha   90.00
_cell.angle_beta   90.00
_cell.angle_gamma   90.00
#
_symmetry.space_group_name_H-M   'P 1'
#
loop_
_entity.id
_entity.type
_entity.pdbx_description
1 polymer ?
#
loop_
_entity_poly.entity_id
_entity_poly.type
_entity_poly.pdbx_seq_one_letter_code
_entity_poly.pdbx_strand_id
1 'polypeptide(L)'
;MEGVSSQSIPRLAQDGTAAYRWLRTGEDALVAMLKAIGQATQSIRLEIYIFVAGPLGALFRDTLVDACRRQVRVRVLIDALGSLALSKSFWNPLIQAGGEFSWFNPLKLERIGYRDHRKILVCDDRIAIVGGFNIAPEYRGDGVTRGWRDLGLEISGPLAKELAETFDEFFARAELKHRPLQRLRKTISEKTTRGPDWQLLLSGPGRGHNALKHTLINDLNQARNVKIISAYFLPTWRIRKEFNRLARSGVPVQLILAGKSDVLLSLLASRRLYQGLLRAGIEIYEYQPQILHAKLVIIDEVVYAGSANLDARSLNINYELLVRVSNQRLAEEAREIFAADLKQCRRIDPATWRKSRSIWEKLMERWAHFILARVDPSVARYQLRNLH
;
A
#
# COMPACT_ATOMS: atom_id res chain seq x y z
N MET A 1 17.68 28.94 -15.25
CA MET A 1 18.84 28.08 -14.88
C MET A 1 18.96 28.15 -13.38
N GLU A 2 18.28 27.24 -12.68
CA GLU A 2 18.43 27.03 -11.23
C GLU A 2 18.38 25.53 -10.99
N GLY A 3 19.28 25.06 -10.13
CA GLY A 3 19.81 23.71 -10.13
C GLY A 3 18.81 22.63 -9.76
N VAL A 4 18.51 21.76 -10.72
CA VAL A 4 18.00 20.42 -10.44
C VAL A 4 19.15 19.64 -9.79
N SER A 5 19.06 19.48 -8.47
CA SER A 5 19.89 18.57 -7.69
C SER A 5 19.95 17.22 -8.41
N SER A 6 21.12 16.86 -8.92
CA SER A 6 21.38 15.55 -9.51
C SER A 6 21.39 14.51 -8.38
N GLN A 7 20.20 14.07 -7.98
CA GLN A 7 20.09 12.97 -7.03
C GLN A 7 20.56 11.69 -7.71
N SER A 8 21.74 11.26 -7.30
CA SER A 8 22.43 10.05 -7.75
C SER A 8 21.53 8.82 -7.59
N ILE A 9 21.51 8.00 -8.65
CA ILE A 9 20.95 6.65 -8.67
C ILE A 9 21.48 5.88 -7.44
N PRO A 10 20.66 5.07 -6.72
CA PRO A 10 21.21 4.15 -5.73
C PRO A 10 22.35 3.38 -6.39
N ARG A 11 23.56 3.41 -5.81
CA ARG A 11 24.64 2.54 -6.30
C ARG A 11 24.06 1.13 -6.38
N LEU A 12 24.11 0.54 -7.58
CA LEU A 12 23.72 -0.86 -7.80
C LEU A 12 24.33 -1.67 -6.66
N ALA A 13 23.48 -2.40 -5.94
CA ALA A 13 23.91 -3.15 -4.78
C ALA A 13 25.13 -4.00 -5.14
N GLN A 14 26.22 -3.81 -4.41
CA GLN A 14 27.32 -4.77 -4.41
C GLN A 14 26.87 -5.96 -3.55
N ASP A 15 27.02 -7.16 -4.09
CA ASP A 15 26.89 -8.45 -3.40
C ASP A 15 25.56 -8.72 -2.70
N GLY A 16 24.58 -9.27 -3.43
CA GLY A 16 23.46 -10.04 -2.85
C GLY A 16 22.51 -9.31 -1.88
N THR A 17 22.71 -8.02 -1.65
CA THR A 17 21.91 -7.17 -0.77
C THR A 17 20.95 -6.32 -1.60
N ALA A 18 19.82 -5.95 -1.02
CA ALA A 18 18.90 -5.02 -1.67
C ALA A 18 19.27 -3.59 -1.26
N ALA A 19 19.11 -2.63 -2.17
CA ALA A 19 19.25 -1.21 -1.86
C ALA A 19 17.89 -0.51 -1.94
N TYR A 20 17.71 0.48 -1.08
CA TYR A 20 16.42 1.10 -0.82
C TYR A 20 16.51 2.61 -0.90
N ARG A 21 15.49 3.25 -1.45
CA ARG A 21 15.35 4.71 -1.47
C ARG A 21 13.89 5.09 -1.23
N TRP A 22 13.64 5.91 -0.22
CA TRP A 22 12.31 6.46 0.02
C TRP A 22 11.89 7.40 -1.10
N LEU A 23 10.68 7.17 -1.64
CA LEU A 23 9.95 8.12 -2.47
C LEU A 23 9.02 8.85 -1.51
N ARG A 24 9.40 10.08 -1.14
CA ARG A 24 8.79 10.76 0.02
C ARG A 24 7.40 11.31 -0.31
N THR A 25 7.02 11.46 -1.57
CA THR A 25 5.72 11.95 -2.02
C THR A 25 5.12 11.11 -3.15
N GLY A 26 3.84 11.34 -3.47
CA GLY A 26 3.20 10.77 -4.66
C GLY A 26 3.85 11.24 -5.96
N GLU A 27 4.24 12.52 -6.06
CA GLU A 27 4.93 13.06 -7.24
C GLU A 27 6.31 12.41 -7.41
N ASP A 28 7.09 12.25 -6.32
CA ASP A 28 8.39 11.55 -6.36
C ASP A 28 8.23 10.14 -6.93
N ALA A 29 7.17 9.44 -6.53
CA ALA A 29 6.87 8.10 -7.00
C ALA A 29 6.49 8.09 -8.50
N LEU A 30 5.57 8.97 -8.92
CA LEU A 30 5.17 9.08 -10.32
C LEU A 30 6.36 9.40 -11.24
N VAL A 31 7.23 10.33 -10.81
CA VAL A 31 8.45 10.71 -11.54
C VAL A 31 9.43 9.54 -11.61
N ALA A 32 9.67 8.86 -10.48
CA ALA A 32 10.57 7.70 -10.44
C ALA A 32 10.05 6.56 -11.34
N MET A 33 8.74 6.32 -11.37
CA MET A 33 8.13 5.31 -12.24
C MET A 33 8.33 5.63 -13.72
N LEU A 34 8.02 6.86 -14.16
CA LEU A 34 8.21 7.27 -15.55
C LEU A 34 9.68 7.18 -15.98
N LYS A 35 10.60 7.59 -15.08
CA LYS A 35 12.03 7.46 -15.32
C LYS A 35 12.45 5.99 -15.48
N ALA A 36 12.00 5.10 -14.59
CA ALA A 36 12.33 3.68 -14.67
C ALA A 36 11.79 3.04 -15.95
N ILE A 37 10.55 3.34 -16.34
CA ILE A 37 9.94 2.88 -17.61
C ILE A 37 10.76 3.37 -18.82
N GLY A 38 11.14 4.64 -18.84
CA GLY A 38 11.94 5.23 -19.91
C GLY A 38 13.34 4.62 -20.04
N GLN A 39 13.91 4.14 -18.94
CA GLN A 39 15.27 3.56 -18.88
C GLN A 39 15.30 2.04 -19.04
N ALA A 40 14.16 1.34 -18.90
CA ALA A 40 14.08 -0.11 -19.01
C ALA A 40 14.54 -0.60 -20.39
N THR A 41 15.23 -1.73 -20.43
CA THR A 41 15.85 -2.29 -21.65
C THR A 41 15.41 -3.71 -21.98
N GLN A 42 14.81 -4.42 -21.03
CA GLN A 42 14.45 -5.83 -21.17
C GLN A 42 12.98 -6.08 -20.85
N SER A 43 12.49 -5.61 -19.70
CA SER A 43 11.11 -5.87 -19.28
C SER A 43 10.54 -4.80 -18.38
N ILE A 44 9.21 -4.64 -18.44
CA ILE A 44 8.41 -3.79 -17.58
C ILE A 44 7.18 -4.56 -17.13
N ARG A 45 6.93 -4.56 -15.83
CA ARG A 45 5.74 -5.12 -15.18
C ARG A 45 5.08 -4.02 -14.37
N LEU A 46 3.88 -3.60 -14.76
CA LEU A 46 3.11 -2.59 -14.05
C LEU A 46 1.84 -3.21 -13.49
N GLU A 47 1.66 -3.09 -12.18
CA GLU A 47 0.49 -3.50 -11.44
C GLU A 47 -0.05 -2.34 -10.61
N ILE A 48 -1.33 -1.99 -10.78
CA ILE A 48 -1.94 -0.91 -10.01
C ILE A 48 -3.43 -1.14 -9.78
N TYR A 49 -3.91 -0.69 -8.62
CA TYR A 49 -5.32 -0.70 -8.28
C TYR A 49 -6.12 0.37 -9.07
N ILE A 50 -5.75 1.65 -8.90
CA ILE A 50 -6.41 2.76 -9.62
C ILE A 50 -5.48 3.26 -10.72
N PHE A 51 -6.02 3.31 -11.93
CA PHE A 51 -5.42 3.97 -13.08
C PHE A 51 -6.47 4.91 -13.69
N VAL A 52 -6.20 6.20 -13.67
CA VAL A 52 -7.14 7.23 -14.15
C VAL A 52 -6.75 7.67 -15.56
N ALA A 53 -7.72 7.65 -16.47
CA ALA A 53 -7.57 8.24 -17.79
C ALA A 53 -7.38 9.76 -17.68
N GLY A 54 -6.52 10.34 -18.52
CA GLY A 54 -6.23 11.78 -18.53
C GLY A 54 -4.80 12.05 -18.95
N PRO A 55 -4.29 13.29 -18.85
CA PRO A 55 -2.93 13.63 -19.28
C PRO A 55 -1.84 12.78 -18.61
N LEU A 56 -1.94 12.54 -17.30
CA LEU A 56 -1.01 11.68 -16.57
C LEU A 56 -1.12 10.21 -17.02
N GLY A 57 -2.32 9.67 -17.09
CA GLY A 57 -2.54 8.29 -17.54
C GLY A 57 -2.06 8.06 -18.97
N ALA A 58 -2.32 9.01 -19.88
CA ALA A 58 -1.85 8.98 -21.26
C ALA A 58 -0.32 9.02 -21.31
N LEU A 59 0.33 9.87 -20.52
CA LEU A 59 1.79 9.90 -20.42
C LEU A 59 2.37 8.54 -19.99
N PHE A 60 1.80 7.89 -18.98
CA PHE A 60 2.21 6.54 -18.57
C PHE A 60 2.02 5.52 -19.69
N ARG A 61 0.83 5.50 -20.33
CA ARG A 61 0.54 4.60 -21.46
C ARG A 61 1.53 4.80 -22.60
N ASP A 62 1.78 6.05 -22.99
CA ASP A 62 2.61 6.37 -24.15
C ASP A 62 4.09 6.04 -23.87
N THR A 63 4.57 6.26 -22.65
CA THR A 63 5.92 5.84 -22.23
C THR A 63 6.08 4.31 -22.26
N LEU A 64 5.03 3.56 -21.88
CA LEU A 64 5.01 2.10 -22.00
C LEU A 64 4.97 1.63 -23.46
N VAL A 65 4.20 2.30 -24.32
CA VAL A 65 4.17 2.05 -25.77
C VAL A 65 5.55 2.27 -26.39
N ASP A 66 6.24 3.34 -26.00
CA ASP A 66 7.59 3.62 -26.46
C ASP A 66 8.60 2.58 -25.97
N ALA A 67 8.40 2.00 -24.78
CA ALA A 67 9.18 0.84 -24.34
C ALA A 67 8.94 -0.39 -25.23
N CYS A 68 7.69 -0.71 -25.58
CA CYS A 68 7.39 -1.79 -26.52
C CYS A 68 8.08 -1.58 -27.88
N ARG A 69 8.06 -0.34 -28.41
CA ARG A 69 8.74 0.02 -29.67
C ARG A 69 10.25 -0.20 -29.61
N ARG A 70 10.86 -0.01 -28.43
CA ARG A 70 12.25 -0.35 -28.12
C ARG A 70 12.47 -1.85 -27.88
N GLN A 71 11.50 -2.71 -28.18
CA GLN A 71 11.52 -4.17 -27.98
C GLN A 71 11.61 -4.60 -26.52
N VAL A 72 11.22 -3.74 -25.58
CA VAL A 72 11.10 -4.08 -24.16
C VAL A 72 9.80 -4.86 -23.95
N ARG A 73 9.84 -5.97 -23.20
CA ARG A 73 8.64 -6.75 -22.88
C ARG A 73 7.80 -6.01 -21.84
N VAL A 74 6.61 -5.54 -22.21
CA VAL A 74 5.73 -4.80 -21.29
C VAL A 74 4.49 -5.59 -20.92
N ARG A 75 4.22 -5.71 -19.63
CA ARG A 75 3.01 -6.33 -19.06
C ARG A 75 2.33 -5.38 -18.10
N VAL A 76 1.01 -5.21 -18.27
CA VAL A 76 0.21 -4.31 -17.45
C VAL A 76 -1.00 -5.04 -16.88
N LEU A 77 -1.12 -5.01 -15.56
CA LEU A 77 -2.25 -5.55 -14.80
C LEU A 77 -2.95 -4.44 -14.03
N ILE A 78 -4.24 -4.23 -14.32
CA ILE A 78 -5.03 -3.18 -13.69
C ILE A 78 -6.27 -3.77 -13.03
N ASP A 79 -6.58 -3.33 -11.82
CA ASP A 79 -7.81 -3.71 -11.14
C ASP A 79 -9.05 -3.03 -11.79
N ALA A 80 -10.01 -3.86 -12.20
CA ALA A 80 -11.23 -3.40 -12.88
C ALA A 80 -12.16 -2.51 -12.01
N LEU A 81 -12.15 -2.63 -10.68
CA LEU A 81 -12.98 -1.81 -9.78
C LEU A 81 -12.28 -0.49 -9.44
N GLY A 82 -10.97 -0.53 -9.21
CA GLY A 82 -10.20 0.70 -9.01
C GLY A 82 -10.20 1.60 -10.25
N SER A 83 -10.35 1.01 -11.44
CA SER A 83 -10.25 1.72 -12.72
C SER A 83 -11.53 1.67 -13.55
N LEU A 84 -12.70 1.75 -12.91
CA LEU A 84 -14.03 1.66 -13.56
C LEU A 84 -14.23 2.63 -14.72
N ALA A 85 -13.67 3.84 -14.61
CA ALA A 85 -13.82 4.89 -15.61
C ALA A 85 -12.87 4.72 -16.82
N LEU A 86 -11.94 3.76 -16.78
CA LEU A 86 -10.97 3.54 -17.83
C LEU A 86 -11.60 2.67 -18.95
N SER A 87 -11.64 3.21 -20.17
CA SER A 87 -12.15 2.44 -21.31
C SER A 87 -11.24 1.24 -21.61
N LYS A 88 -11.83 0.12 -22.05
CA LYS A 88 -11.03 -1.03 -22.51
C LYS A 88 -10.11 -0.67 -23.68
N SER A 89 -10.54 0.26 -24.53
CA SER A 89 -9.77 0.73 -25.68
C SER A 89 -8.57 1.59 -25.31
N PHE A 90 -8.49 2.07 -24.06
CA PHE A 90 -7.37 2.89 -23.58
C PHE A 90 -6.02 2.21 -23.79
N TRP A 91 -5.97 0.88 -23.64
CA TRP A 91 -4.77 0.07 -23.78
C TRP A 91 -4.52 -0.45 -25.20
N ASN A 92 -5.39 -0.15 -26.18
CA ASN A 92 -5.20 -0.58 -27.56
C ASN A 92 -3.84 -0.18 -28.15
N PRO A 93 -3.33 1.06 -27.94
CA PRO A 93 -2.00 1.44 -28.43
C PRO A 93 -0.88 0.55 -27.88
N LEU A 94 -0.97 0.14 -26.60
CA LEU A 94 -0.01 -0.75 -25.97
C LEU A 94 -0.05 -2.15 -26.59
N ILE A 95 -1.25 -2.70 -26.77
CA ILE A 95 -1.46 -4.02 -27.36
C ILE A 95 -0.97 -4.04 -28.82
N GLN A 96 -1.27 -3.00 -29.59
CA GLN A 96 -0.80 -2.86 -30.97
C GLN A 96 0.72 -2.74 -31.07
N ALA A 97 1.38 -2.16 -30.06
CA ALA A 97 2.83 -2.09 -29.99
C ALA A 97 3.49 -3.40 -29.50
N GLY A 98 2.70 -4.45 -29.19
CA GLY A 98 3.19 -5.76 -28.75
C GLY A 98 3.24 -5.93 -27.23
N GLY A 99 2.68 -5.00 -26.45
CA GLY A 99 2.55 -5.14 -25.00
C GLY A 99 1.37 -6.02 -24.60
N GLU A 100 1.45 -6.61 -23.40
CA GLU A 100 0.40 -7.46 -22.84
C GLU A 100 -0.39 -6.68 -21.77
N PHE A 101 -1.72 -6.78 -21.81
CA PHE A 101 -2.60 -6.11 -20.85
C PHE A 101 -3.68 -7.05 -20.34
N SER A 102 -3.94 -7.02 -19.03
CA SER A 102 -4.98 -7.82 -18.40
C SER A 102 -5.77 -7.04 -17.34
N TRP A 103 -7.06 -7.35 -17.23
CA TRP A 103 -7.94 -6.85 -16.18
C TRP A 103 -7.93 -7.81 -15.01
N PHE A 104 -7.55 -7.33 -13.83
CA PHE A 104 -7.77 -8.10 -12.62
C PHE A 104 -9.26 -8.09 -12.23
N ASN A 105 -9.79 -9.31 -12.08
CA ASN A 105 -11.10 -9.62 -11.54
C ASN A 105 -12.26 -8.78 -12.15
N PRO A 106 -12.69 -9.09 -13.38
CA PRO A 106 -13.77 -8.37 -14.04
C PRO A 106 -15.06 -8.29 -13.20
N LEU A 107 -15.77 -7.16 -13.29
CA LEU A 107 -16.93 -6.82 -12.48
C LEU A 107 -18.10 -7.77 -12.72
N LYS A 108 -18.20 -8.79 -11.87
CA LYS A 108 -19.40 -9.61 -11.69
C LYS A 108 -19.79 -9.50 -10.22
N LEU A 109 -21.09 -9.54 -9.90
CA LEU A 109 -21.58 -9.28 -8.53
C LEU A 109 -20.87 -10.16 -7.47
N GLU A 110 -20.60 -11.41 -7.81
CA GLU A 110 -19.91 -12.39 -6.96
C GLU A 110 -18.40 -12.11 -6.78
N ARG A 111 -17.82 -11.27 -7.63
CA ARG A 111 -16.38 -10.98 -7.75
C ARG A 111 -15.98 -9.62 -7.20
N ILE A 112 -16.91 -8.83 -6.65
CA ILE A 112 -16.61 -7.49 -6.10
C ILE A 112 -15.85 -7.58 -4.76
N GLY A 113 -16.06 -8.66 -4.00
CA GLY A 113 -15.63 -8.77 -2.61
C GLY A 113 -14.12 -8.73 -2.36
N TYR A 114 -13.27 -9.10 -3.33
CA TYR A 114 -11.80 -9.07 -3.21
C TYR A 114 -11.18 -8.41 -4.45
N ARG A 115 -10.26 -7.47 -4.23
CA ARG A 115 -9.61 -6.68 -5.27
C ARG A 115 -8.10 -6.79 -5.17
N ASP A 116 -7.43 -6.48 -6.26
CA ASP A 116 -5.98 -6.37 -6.30
C ASP A 116 -5.57 -4.96 -5.92
N HIS A 117 -5.09 -4.79 -4.69
CA HIS A 117 -4.68 -3.50 -4.17
C HIS A 117 -3.17 -3.28 -4.27
N ARG A 118 -2.42 -4.22 -4.83
CA ARG A 118 -0.97 -4.11 -4.98
C ARG A 118 -0.63 -3.03 -6.00
N LYS A 119 0.51 -2.39 -5.76
CA LYS A 119 1.02 -1.24 -6.51
C LYS A 119 2.49 -1.48 -6.73
N ILE A 120 2.82 -2.02 -7.88
CA ILE A 120 4.16 -2.53 -8.20
C ILE A 120 4.51 -2.06 -9.60
N LEU A 121 5.67 -1.44 -9.74
CA LEU A 121 6.35 -1.34 -11.02
C LEU A 121 7.67 -2.09 -10.88
N VAL A 122 7.98 -3.00 -11.79
CA VAL A 122 9.31 -3.62 -11.89
C VAL A 122 9.85 -3.42 -13.30
N CYS A 123 11.09 -2.93 -13.39
CA CYS A 123 11.83 -2.73 -14.62
C CYS A 123 13.10 -3.59 -14.61
N ASP A 124 13.31 -4.37 -15.67
CA ASP A 124 14.48 -5.21 -15.93
C ASP A 124 14.85 -6.18 -14.79
N ASP A 125 13.87 -6.58 -13.96
CA ASP A 125 14.04 -7.38 -12.73
C ASP A 125 15.06 -6.79 -11.75
N ARG A 126 15.40 -5.50 -11.93
CA ARG A 126 16.51 -4.81 -11.24
C ARG A 126 16.04 -3.65 -10.37
N ILE A 127 15.01 -2.93 -10.83
CA ILE A 127 14.42 -1.81 -10.11
C ILE A 127 12.95 -2.11 -9.89
N ALA A 128 12.51 -2.05 -8.65
CA ALA A 128 11.11 -2.15 -8.28
C ALA A 128 10.67 -0.91 -7.50
N ILE A 129 9.46 -0.45 -7.75
CA ILE A 129 8.83 0.66 -7.03
C ILE A 129 7.52 0.14 -6.44
N VAL A 130 7.37 0.26 -5.13
CA VAL A 130 6.18 -0.18 -4.37
C VAL A 130 5.71 0.93 -3.43
N GLY A 131 4.42 0.97 -3.10
CA GLY A 131 3.90 1.93 -2.12
C GLY A 131 2.39 2.02 -2.06
N GLY A 132 1.89 3.13 -1.52
CA GLY A 132 0.46 3.40 -1.38
C GLY A 132 -0.19 4.08 -2.59
N PHE A 133 0.60 4.65 -3.50
CA PHE A 133 0.14 5.57 -4.54
C PHE A 133 -0.45 4.88 -5.77
N ASN A 134 -1.34 5.58 -6.46
CA ASN A 134 -1.95 5.13 -7.71
C ASN A 134 -1.52 6.03 -8.88
N ILE A 135 -1.81 5.60 -10.11
CA ILE A 135 -1.59 6.44 -11.30
C ILE A 135 -2.84 7.30 -11.50
N ALA A 136 -2.87 8.42 -10.77
CA ALA A 136 -4.01 9.33 -10.73
C ALA A 136 -3.56 10.76 -10.41
N PRO A 137 -4.25 11.80 -10.92
CA PRO A 137 -3.86 13.20 -10.72
C PRO A 137 -3.82 13.62 -9.24
N GLU A 138 -4.56 12.94 -8.37
CA GLU A 138 -4.62 13.18 -6.94
C GLU A 138 -3.26 13.00 -6.25
N TYR A 139 -2.35 12.19 -6.81
CA TYR A 139 -1.01 11.98 -6.25
C TYR A 139 -0.01 13.04 -6.68
N ARG A 140 -0.41 13.99 -7.54
CA ARG A 140 0.46 15.05 -7.99
C ARG A 140 0.58 16.17 -6.97
N GLY A 141 1.75 16.27 -6.35
CA GLY A 141 2.05 17.31 -5.38
C GLY A 141 3.06 16.92 -4.32
N ASP A 142 3.31 17.86 -3.42
CA ASP A 142 4.21 17.71 -2.28
C ASP A 142 3.55 16.98 -1.09
N GLY A 143 2.24 16.68 -1.18
CA GLY A 143 1.46 16.07 -0.10
C GLY A 143 1.12 17.04 1.03
N VAL A 144 1.49 18.33 0.94
CA VAL A 144 1.25 19.36 1.97
C VAL A 144 0.40 20.47 1.37
N THR A 145 0.88 21.16 0.34
CA THR A 145 0.16 22.24 -0.32
C THR A 145 -0.81 21.71 -1.37
N ARG A 146 -0.44 20.61 -2.05
CA ARG A 146 -1.26 19.95 -3.08
C ARG A 146 -0.97 18.46 -3.15
N GLY A 147 -1.91 17.71 -3.72
CA GLY A 147 -1.81 16.26 -3.88
C GLY A 147 -1.95 15.50 -2.57
N TRP A 148 -2.29 14.22 -2.65
CA TRP A 148 -2.42 13.34 -1.50
C TRP A 148 -1.05 13.06 -0.89
N ARG A 149 -1.02 12.96 0.44
CA ARG A 149 0.19 12.60 1.18
C ARG A 149 0.36 11.09 1.15
N ASP A 150 1.25 10.61 0.28
CA ASP A 150 1.63 9.20 0.17
C ASP A 150 3.14 9.03 0.06
N LEU A 151 3.64 7.81 0.20
CA LEU A 151 5.04 7.46 0.11
C LEU A 151 5.24 6.10 -0.57
N GLY A 152 6.48 5.87 -0.99
CA GLY A 152 6.90 4.64 -1.66
C GLY A 152 8.32 4.25 -1.33
N LEU A 153 8.69 3.08 -1.81
CA LEU A 153 10.05 2.58 -1.76
C LEU A 153 10.48 2.18 -3.16
N GLU A 154 11.56 2.79 -3.63
CA GLU A 154 12.35 2.28 -4.74
C GLU A 154 13.35 1.26 -4.20
N ILE A 155 13.38 0.09 -4.82
CA ILE A 155 14.11 -1.09 -4.40
C ILE A 155 14.97 -1.55 -5.57
N SER A 156 16.22 -1.91 -5.32
CA SER A 156 17.05 -2.62 -6.27
C SER A 156 17.71 -3.85 -5.65
N GLY A 157 18.22 -4.75 -6.48
CA GLY A 157 18.83 -6.00 -6.03
C GLY A 157 17.83 -7.16 -5.95
N PRO A 158 18.10 -8.21 -5.15
CA PRO A 158 17.34 -9.47 -5.19
C PRO A 158 15.83 -9.33 -4.94
N LEU A 159 15.43 -8.34 -4.11
CA LEU A 159 14.01 -8.10 -3.85
C LEU A 159 13.26 -7.59 -5.09
N ALA A 160 13.91 -6.85 -6.00
CA ALA A 160 13.26 -6.41 -7.24
C ALA A 160 12.91 -7.61 -8.14
N LYS A 161 13.80 -8.62 -8.18
CA LYS A 161 13.56 -9.88 -8.89
C LYS A 161 12.39 -10.66 -8.29
N GLU A 162 12.33 -10.79 -6.97
CA GLU A 162 11.22 -11.47 -6.28
C GLU A 162 9.86 -10.79 -6.51
N LEU A 163 9.87 -9.45 -6.60
CA LEU A 163 8.69 -8.68 -6.98
C LEU A 163 8.27 -8.94 -8.44
N ALA A 164 9.23 -9.10 -9.37
CA ALA A 164 8.94 -9.50 -10.75
C ALA A 164 8.32 -10.90 -10.82
N GLU A 165 8.88 -11.88 -10.10
CA GLU A 165 8.35 -13.24 -10.05
C GLU A 165 6.94 -13.28 -9.45
N THR A 166 6.71 -12.52 -8.39
CA THR A 166 5.39 -12.37 -7.76
C THR A 166 4.37 -11.76 -8.72
N PHE A 167 4.77 -10.78 -9.53
CA PHE A 167 3.94 -10.23 -10.59
C PHE A 167 3.63 -11.29 -11.65
N ASP A 168 4.64 -11.97 -12.19
CA ASP A 168 4.45 -12.94 -13.29
C ASP A 168 3.53 -14.10 -12.87
N GLU A 169 3.69 -14.61 -11.65
CA GLU A 169 2.80 -15.62 -11.08
C GLU A 169 1.34 -15.14 -11.04
N PHE A 170 1.11 -13.88 -10.70
CA PHE A 170 -0.23 -13.33 -10.56
C PHE A 170 -0.84 -12.92 -11.91
N PHE A 171 -0.03 -12.37 -12.82
CA PHE A 171 -0.43 -12.02 -14.18
C PHE A 171 -0.90 -13.26 -14.96
N ALA A 172 -0.09 -14.33 -14.97
CA ALA A 172 -0.44 -15.59 -15.62
C ALA A 172 -1.74 -16.20 -15.06
N ARG A 173 -2.03 -15.97 -13.77
CA ARG A 173 -3.26 -16.44 -13.11
C ARG A 173 -4.47 -15.56 -13.42
N ALA A 174 -4.28 -14.25 -13.60
CA ALA A 174 -5.34 -13.33 -14.00
C ALA A 174 -5.85 -13.62 -15.43
N GLU A 175 -4.97 -14.09 -16.32
CA GLU A 175 -5.32 -14.49 -17.69
C GLU A 175 -6.16 -15.77 -17.79
N LEU A 176 -6.15 -16.63 -16.76
CA LEU A 176 -6.93 -17.86 -16.71
C LEU A 176 -8.42 -17.56 -16.48
N LYS A 177 -9.10 -17.01 -17.49
CA LYS A 177 -10.51 -16.59 -17.53
C LYS A 177 -11.53 -17.68 -17.13
N HIS A 178 -11.13 -18.96 -17.08
CA HIS A 178 -12.03 -20.11 -17.02
C HIS A 178 -11.76 -21.14 -15.90
N ARG A 179 -10.84 -20.90 -14.94
CA ARG A 179 -10.63 -21.84 -13.82
C ARG A 179 -11.27 -21.35 -12.53
N PRO A 180 -11.82 -22.25 -11.68
CA PRO A 180 -12.39 -21.86 -10.40
C PRO A 180 -11.30 -21.20 -9.53
N LEU A 181 -11.62 -20.02 -9.01
CA LEU A 181 -10.76 -19.16 -8.17
C LEU A 181 -10.19 -19.87 -6.93
N GLN A 182 -10.66 -21.08 -6.62
CA GLN A 182 -10.13 -21.98 -5.60
C GLN A 182 -8.61 -22.18 -5.70
N ARG A 183 -8.02 -22.17 -6.91
CA ARG A 183 -6.55 -22.29 -7.09
C ARG A 183 -5.78 -21.01 -6.77
N LEU A 184 -6.35 -19.81 -6.97
CA LEU A 184 -5.74 -18.56 -6.49
C LEU A 184 -5.68 -18.53 -4.96
N ARG A 185 -6.76 -18.99 -4.30
CA ARG A 185 -6.89 -18.99 -2.82
C ARG A 185 -5.83 -19.82 -2.10
N LYS A 186 -5.49 -20.98 -2.66
CA LYS A 186 -4.64 -21.97 -1.98
C LYS A 186 -3.14 -21.65 -2.09
N THR A 187 -2.74 -20.76 -2.99
CA THR A 187 -1.32 -20.61 -3.37
C THR A 187 -0.75 -19.23 -3.01
N ILE A 188 -1.56 -18.16 -3.04
CA ILE A 188 -1.09 -16.80 -2.74
C ILE A 188 -0.97 -16.54 -1.22
N SER A 189 -1.72 -17.29 -0.42
CA SER A 189 -1.80 -17.09 1.03
C SER A 189 -0.53 -17.50 1.82
N GLU A 190 0.52 -18.03 1.19
CA GLU A 190 1.54 -18.80 1.93
C GLU A 190 3.01 -18.50 1.57
N LYS A 191 3.30 -17.70 0.53
CA LYS A 191 4.69 -17.41 0.13
C LYS A 191 5.22 -16.19 0.89
N THR A 192 6.04 -16.44 1.91
CA THR A 192 6.93 -15.42 2.49
C THR A 192 8.33 -15.67 1.94
N THR A 193 8.77 -14.87 0.97
CA THR A 193 10.19 -14.87 0.58
C THR A 193 10.94 -13.93 1.52
N ARG A 194 12.16 -14.31 1.89
CA ARG A 194 13.04 -13.52 2.75
C ARG A 194 14.44 -13.44 2.13
N GLY A 195 15.05 -12.27 2.22
CA GLY A 195 16.48 -12.06 2.03
C GLY A 195 17.19 -11.82 3.36
N PRO A 196 18.45 -11.36 3.32
CA PRO A 196 19.24 -11.08 4.52
C PRO A 196 18.60 -10.04 5.45
N ASP A 197 18.06 -8.97 4.88
CA ASP A 197 17.51 -7.82 5.60
C ASP A 197 16.06 -7.51 5.24
N TRP A 198 15.42 -8.29 4.38
CA TRP A 198 14.03 -8.07 3.96
C TRP A 198 13.14 -9.31 4.00
N GLN A 199 11.84 -9.08 4.13
CA GLN A 199 10.79 -10.09 3.93
C GLN A 199 9.69 -9.51 3.04
N LEU A 200 9.32 -10.26 2.01
CA LEU A 200 8.20 -9.94 1.14
C LEU A 200 6.93 -10.60 1.72
N LEU A 201 5.98 -9.77 2.14
CA LEU A 201 4.76 -10.19 2.82
C LEU A 201 3.57 -9.97 1.89
N LEU A 202 3.06 -11.07 1.32
CA LEU A 202 1.88 -11.07 0.48
C LEU A 202 0.65 -11.44 1.31
N SER A 203 -0.46 -10.73 1.09
CA SER A 203 -1.77 -11.10 1.65
C SER A 203 -2.79 -11.30 0.52
N GLY A 204 -3.87 -12.02 0.83
CA GLY A 204 -4.95 -12.29 -0.11
C GLY A 204 -6.14 -13.02 0.53
N PRO A 205 -7.26 -13.18 -0.19
CA PRO A 205 -8.45 -13.86 0.29
C PRO A 205 -8.20 -15.38 0.42
N GLY A 206 -8.32 -15.92 1.63
CA GLY A 206 -8.07 -17.33 1.92
C GLY A 206 -8.31 -17.69 3.38
N ARG A 207 -8.16 -18.98 3.73
CA ARG A 207 -8.27 -19.49 5.11
C ARG A 207 -6.90 -19.63 5.82
N GLY A 208 -5.80 -19.19 5.19
CA GLY A 208 -4.43 -19.42 5.66
C GLY A 208 -3.90 -18.41 6.69
N HIS A 209 -2.69 -18.67 7.18
CA HIS A 209 -1.92 -17.78 8.06
C HIS A 209 -1.59 -16.48 7.33
N ASN A 210 -2.13 -15.34 7.78
CA ASN A 210 -1.71 -14.05 7.23
C ASN A 210 -0.29 -13.71 7.73
N ALA A 211 0.72 -13.99 6.88
CA ALA A 211 2.14 -13.76 7.17
C ALA A 211 2.42 -12.32 7.64
N LEU A 212 1.78 -11.32 7.01
CA LEU A 212 1.88 -9.92 7.42
C LEU A 212 1.44 -9.75 8.87
N LYS A 213 0.26 -10.25 9.22
CA LYS A 213 -0.28 -10.12 10.58
C LYS A 213 0.61 -10.81 11.61
N HIS A 214 1.11 -12.01 11.31
CA HIS A 214 1.98 -12.76 12.21
C HIS A 214 3.33 -12.06 12.41
N THR A 215 3.96 -11.62 11.32
CA THR A 215 5.25 -10.93 11.36
C THR A 215 5.14 -9.60 12.10
N LEU A 216 4.09 -8.83 11.83
CA LEU A 216 3.82 -7.58 12.54
C LEU A 216 3.61 -7.80 14.05
N ILE A 217 2.84 -8.83 14.45
CA ILE A 217 2.65 -9.16 15.87
C ILE A 217 3.98 -9.58 16.51
N ASN A 218 4.80 -10.36 15.82
CA ASN A 218 6.09 -10.80 16.34
C ASN A 218 7.06 -9.63 16.58
N ASP A 219 7.10 -8.66 15.67
CA ASP A 219 7.90 -7.45 15.86
C ASP A 219 7.33 -6.57 16.98
N LEU A 220 6.00 -6.41 17.05
CA LEU A 220 5.35 -5.69 18.15
C LEU A 220 5.58 -6.34 19.52
N ASN A 221 5.76 -7.67 19.59
CA ASN A 221 6.02 -8.35 20.86
C ASN A 221 7.32 -7.89 21.51
N GLN A 222 8.32 -7.53 20.71
CA GLN A 222 9.67 -7.17 21.16
C GLN A 222 9.97 -5.68 21.04
N ALA A 223 8.99 -4.89 20.57
CA ALA A 223 9.16 -3.49 20.25
C ALA A 223 9.55 -2.64 21.46
N ARG A 224 10.52 -1.74 21.28
CA ARG A 224 10.89 -0.69 22.24
C ARG A 224 10.42 0.69 21.80
N ASN A 225 10.08 0.86 20.53
CA ASN A 225 9.52 2.08 19.97
C ASN A 225 8.64 1.75 18.76
N VAL A 226 7.42 2.31 18.71
CA VAL A 226 6.50 2.09 17.59
C VAL A 226 5.99 3.41 17.04
N LYS A 227 6.17 3.63 15.74
CA LYS A 227 5.60 4.76 15.00
C LYS A 227 4.86 4.27 13.77
N ILE A 228 3.66 4.78 13.53
CA ILE A 228 2.82 4.31 12.40
C ILE A 228 2.20 5.51 11.69
N ILE A 229 2.26 5.50 10.36
CA ILE A 229 1.45 6.33 9.47
C ILE A 229 0.47 5.42 8.77
N SER A 230 -0.83 5.70 8.89
CA SER A 230 -1.87 4.85 8.30
C SER A 230 -3.04 5.67 7.79
N ALA A 231 -3.28 5.59 6.48
CA ALA A 231 -4.45 6.16 5.80
C ALA A 231 -5.77 5.62 6.38
N TYR A 232 -5.90 4.29 6.43
CA TYR A 232 -7.06 3.61 7.01
C TYR A 232 -6.63 2.76 8.20
N PHE A 233 -7.01 3.20 9.40
CA PHE A 233 -6.60 2.54 10.63
C PHE A 233 -7.78 1.87 11.31
N LEU A 234 -7.93 0.57 11.07
CA LEU A 234 -8.93 -0.32 11.65
C LEU A 234 -8.29 -1.67 12.04
N PRO A 235 -7.24 -1.68 12.87
CA PRO A 235 -6.48 -2.90 13.14
C PRO A 235 -7.33 -3.96 13.83
N THR A 236 -6.97 -5.23 13.60
CA THR A 236 -7.64 -6.36 14.25
C THR A 236 -7.53 -6.29 15.78
N TRP A 237 -8.41 -6.98 16.49
CA TRP A 237 -8.37 -7.04 17.96
C TRP A 237 -7.01 -7.50 18.51
N ARG A 238 -6.35 -8.47 17.86
CA ARG A 238 -5.02 -8.95 18.28
C ARG A 238 -3.96 -7.85 18.19
N ILE A 239 -3.90 -7.11 17.07
CA ILE A 239 -2.95 -5.99 16.90
C ILE A 239 -3.24 -4.88 17.92
N ARG A 240 -4.52 -4.53 18.14
CA ARG A 240 -4.90 -3.54 19.17
C ARG A 240 -4.49 -3.96 20.57
N LYS A 241 -4.58 -5.25 20.89
CA LYS A 241 -4.14 -5.80 22.19
C LYS A 241 -2.64 -5.57 22.38
N GLU A 242 -1.84 -5.79 21.34
CA GLU A 242 -0.39 -5.56 21.40
C GLU A 242 -0.04 -4.08 21.56
N PHE A 243 -0.68 -3.17 20.81
CA PHE A 243 -0.47 -1.74 21.04
C PHE A 243 -0.79 -1.31 22.47
N ASN A 244 -1.92 -1.79 23.01
CA ASN A 244 -2.30 -1.47 24.38
C ASN A 244 -1.34 -2.08 25.41
N ARG A 245 -0.80 -3.28 25.16
CA ARG A 245 0.20 -3.91 26.02
C ARG A 245 1.47 -3.07 26.05
N LEU A 246 2.02 -2.73 24.88
CA LEU A 246 3.22 -1.91 24.74
C LEU A 246 3.08 -0.56 25.46
N ALA A 247 2.02 0.19 25.15
CA ALA A 247 1.81 1.51 25.75
C ALA A 247 1.66 1.46 27.27
N ARG A 248 0.97 0.44 27.82
CA ARG A 248 0.86 0.23 29.28
C ARG A 248 2.16 -0.20 29.93
N SER A 249 3.05 -0.84 29.18
CA SER A 249 4.41 -1.19 29.62
C SER A 249 5.39 -0.02 29.48
N GLY A 250 4.93 1.19 29.12
CA GLY A 250 5.78 2.37 28.98
C GLY A 250 6.51 2.47 27.63
N VAL A 251 6.27 1.56 26.69
CA VAL A 251 6.82 1.65 25.33
C VAL A 251 6.09 2.75 24.56
N PRO A 252 6.80 3.73 23.98
CA PRO A 252 6.18 4.80 23.19
C PRO A 252 5.54 4.24 21.92
N VAL A 253 4.25 4.52 21.74
CA VAL A 253 3.47 4.18 20.55
C VAL A 253 2.84 5.46 20.00
N GLN A 254 3.26 5.88 18.81
CA GLN A 254 2.79 7.11 18.15
C GLN A 254 2.14 6.80 16.81
N LEU A 255 0.94 7.33 16.58
CA LEU A 255 0.14 7.10 15.37
C LEU A 255 -0.13 8.44 14.66
N ILE A 256 0.27 8.55 13.40
CA ILE A 256 -0.22 9.56 12.46
C ILE A 256 -1.33 8.93 11.63
N LEU A 257 -2.54 9.45 11.79
CA LEU A 257 -3.76 8.98 11.16
C LEU A 257 -4.37 10.08 10.28
N ALA A 258 -5.27 9.69 9.39
CA ALA A 258 -5.94 10.63 8.49
C ALA A 258 -6.79 11.64 9.29
N GLY A 259 -6.54 12.95 9.12
CA GLY A 259 -7.49 14.00 9.49
C GLY A 259 -8.51 14.28 8.37
N LYS A 260 -8.08 14.06 7.12
CA LYS A 260 -8.88 14.07 5.88
C LYS A 260 -8.72 12.74 5.17
N SER A 261 -9.81 12.20 4.64
CA SER A 261 -9.87 10.88 3.99
C SER A 261 -10.78 10.94 2.77
N ASP A 262 -10.40 10.27 1.69
CA ASP A 262 -11.24 10.01 0.53
C ASP A 262 -12.41 9.06 0.85
N VAL A 263 -12.27 8.24 1.89
CA VAL A 263 -13.33 7.37 2.41
C VAL A 263 -13.75 7.82 3.81
N LEU A 264 -14.85 8.59 3.89
CA LEU A 264 -15.37 9.13 5.15
C LEU A 264 -15.69 8.03 6.18
N LEU A 265 -16.22 6.90 5.70
CA LEU A 265 -16.57 5.76 6.56
C LEU A 265 -15.33 5.20 7.29
N SER A 266 -14.18 5.13 6.61
CA SER A 266 -12.92 4.68 7.19
C SER A 266 -12.42 5.64 8.27
N LEU A 267 -12.54 6.95 8.04
CA LEU A 267 -12.20 7.97 9.02
C LEU A 267 -13.03 7.84 10.30
N LEU A 268 -14.37 7.75 10.16
CA LEU A 268 -15.28 7.60 11.28
C LEU A 268 -15.05 6.28 12.05
N ALA A 269 -14.84 5.18 11.32
CA ALA A 269 -14.56 3.88 11.93
C ALA A 269 -13.23 3.86 12.71
N SER A 270 -12.23 4.63 12.26
CA SER A 270 -10.96 4.77 12.95
C SER A 270 -11.10 5.58 14.24
N ARG A 271 -11.78 6.74 14.19
CA ARG A 271 -12.03 7.62 15.34
C ARG A 271 -12.76 6.91 16.48
N ARG A 272 -13.60 5.91 16.17
CA ARG A 272 -14.23 5.03 17.17
C ARG A 272 -13.21 4.35 18.10
N LEU A 273 -12.00 4.08 17.61
CA LEU A 273 -10.94 3.37 18.33
C LEU A 273 -10.13 4.28 19.25
N TYR A 274 -10.06 5.59 18.95
CA TYR A 274 -9.15 6.53 19.59
C TYR A 274 -9.32 6.54 21.11
N GLN A 275 -10.56 6.55 21.62
CA GLN A 275 -10.81 6.57 23.07
C GLN A 275 -10.18 5.39 23.81
N GLY A 276 -10.13 4.20 23.19
CA GLY A 276 -9.50 3.03 23.81
C GLY A 276 -7.99 3.12 23.80
N LEU A 277 -7.44 3.61 22.69
CA LEU A 277 -5.99 3.72 22.46
C LEU A 277 -5.36 4.84 23.30
N LEU A 278 -5.99 6.02 23.32
CA LEU A 278 -5.55 7.16 24.14
C LEU A 278 -5.52 6.81 25.63
N ARG A 279 -6.52 6.05 26.12
CA ARG A 279 -6.54 5.55 27.51
C ARG A 279 -5.44 4.54 27.83
N ALA A 280 -4.90 3.87 26.82
CA ALA A 280 -3.77 2.96 27.00
C ALA A 280 -2.41 3.68 27.00
N GLY A 281 -2.38 4.99 26.73
CA GLY A 281 -1.15 5.78 26.64
C GLY A 281 -0.63 5.96 25.21
N ILE A 282 -1.37 5.53 24.19
CA ILE A 282 -0.98 5.68 22.78
C ILE A 282 -1.21 7.13 22.35
N GLU A 283 -0.21 7.72 21.68
CA GLU A 283 -0.31 9.06 21.14
C GLU A 283 -0.91 9.02 19.72
N ILE A 284 -1.90 9.88 19.48
CA ILE A 284 -2.58 9.96 18.17
C ILE A 284 -2.48 11.38 17.64
N TYR A 285 -2.13 11.49 16.36
CA TYR A 285 -1.94 12.71 15.60
C TYR A 285 -2.74 12.60 14.31
N GLU A 286 -3.56 13.60 13.98
CA GLU A 286 -4.29 13.65 12.72
C GLU A 286 -3.59 14.56 11.71
N TYR A 287 -3.19 14.02 10.57
CA TYR A 287 -2.62 14.80 9.46
C TYR A 287 -3.66 15.75 8.88
N GLN A 288 -3.35 17.05 8.82
CA GLN A 288 -4.31 18.11 8.46
C GLN A 288 -4.25 18.59 7.00
N PRO A 289 -3.07 18.76 6.37
CA PRO A 289 -3.00 19.50 5.10
C PRO A 289 -3.82 18.87 3.97
N GLN A 290 -3.58 17.59 3.69
CA GLN A 290 -4.14 16.86 2.54
C GLN A 290 -4.75 15.53 2.96
N ILE A 291 -5.36 14.81 2.02
CA ILE A 291 -5.77 13.41 2.24
C ILE A 291 -4.50 12.59 2.52
N LEU A 292 -4.49 11.90 3.67
CA LEU A 292 -3.41 11.00 4.05
C LEU A 292 -3.65 9.63 3.41
N HIS A 293 -2.75 9.23 2.52
CA HIS A 293 -2.79 7.92 1.88
C HIS A 293 -1.52 7.09 2.13
N ALA A 294 -0.59 7.54 2.96
CA ALA A 294 0.61 6.78 3.31
C ALA A 294 0.35 5.54 4.19
N LYS A 295 1.19 4.51 4.02
CA LYS A 295 1.25 3.29 4.86
C LYS A 295 2.69 3.02 5.26
N LEU A 296 3.02 3.32 6.50
CA LEU A 296 4.35 3.15 7.05
C LEU A 296 4.25 2.65 8.49
N VAL A 297 4.98 1.58 8.81
CA VAL A 297 5.17 1.13 10.20
C VAL A 297 6.66 1.13 10.49
N ILE A 298 7.04 1.71 11.61
CA ILE A 298 8.41 1.73 12.12
C ILE A 298 8.37 1.09 13.50
N ILE A 299 9.10 -0.01 13.67
CA ILE A 299 9.26 -0.73 14.94
C ILE A 299 10.75 -0.89 15.17
N ASP A 300 11.30 -0.13 16.11
CA ASP A 300 12.75 -0.05 16.33
C ASP A 300 13.47 0.19 14.98
N GLU A 301 14.39 -0.67 14.56
CA GLU A 301 15.14 -0.58 13.28
C GLU A 301 14.47 -1.29 12.10
N VAL A 302 13.21 -1.71 12.26
CA VAL A 302 12.42 -2.37 11.22
C VAL A 302 11.40 -1.40 10.64
N VAL A 303 11.31 -1.37 9.31
CA VAL A 303 10.28 -0.63 8.58
C VAL A 303 9.40 -1.56 7.78
N TYR A 304 8.13 -1.19 7.66
CA TYR A 304 7.19 -1.79 6.73
C TYR A 304 6.65 -0.72 5.78
N ALA A 305 6.73 -0.98 4.48
CA ALA A 305 6.14 -0.13 3.44
C ALA A 305 5.53 -0.97 2.31
N GLY A 306 4.50 -0.44 1.66
CA GLY A 306 3.80 -1.13 0.58
C GLY A 306 2.37 -0.61 0.42
N SER A 307 1.50 -1.48 -0.08
CA SER A 307 0.12 -1.12 -0.43
C SER A 307 -0.89 -1.31 0.70
N ALA A 308 -0.59 -2.21 1.65
CA ALA A 308 -1.57 -2.66 2.63
C ALA A 308 -1.80 -1.66 3.76
N ASN A 309 -3.07 -1.40 4.07
CA ASN A 309 -3.47 -0.64 5.25
C ASN A 309 -3.53 -1.54 6.50
N LEU A 310 -3.58 -0.92 7.68
CA LEU A 310 -3.89 -1.61 8.94
C LEU A 310 -5.41 -1.68 9.14
N ASP A 311 -6.12 -2.31 8.21
CA ASP A 311 -7.58 -2.47 8.25
C ASP A 311 -8.04 -3.92 7.96
N ALA A 312 -9.30 -4.21 8.23
CA ALA A 312 -9.83 -5.57 8.09
C ALA A 312 -9.76 -6.09 6.65
N ARG A 313 -9.88 -5.23 5.63
CA ARG A 313 -9.85 -5.65 4.22
C ARG A 313 -8.44 -5.97 3.76
N SER A 314 -7.47 -5.08 3.99
CA SER A 314 -6.07 -5.32 3.60
C SER A 314 -5.49 -6.54 4.32
N LEU A 315 -5.94 -6.79 5.56
CA LEU A 315 -5.47 -7.91 6.37
C LEU A 315 -6.17 -9.24 6.09
N ASN A 316 -7.30 -9.32 5.36
CA ASN A 316 -8.00 -10.61 5.23
C ASN A 316 -8.68 -10.86 3.88
N ILE A 317 -8.75 -9.86 3.00
CA ILE A 317 -9.67 -9.90 1.85
C ILE A 317 -8.97 -9.49 0.57
N ASN A 318 -8.33 -8.32 0.55
CA ASN A 318 -7.68 -7.81 -0.66
C ASN A 318 -6.33 -8.50 -0.86
N TYR A 319 -5.89 -8.58 -2.12
CA TYR A 319 -4.50 -8.87 -2.41
C TYR A 319 -3.68 -7.63 -2.10
N GLU A 320 -2.71 -7.77 -1.21
CA GLU A 320 -1.84 -6.67 -0.80
C GLU A 320 -0.38 -7.11 -0.74
N LEU A 321 0.51 -6.14 -0.70
CA LEU A 321 1.93 -6.33 -0.60
C LEU A 321 2.53 -5.38 0.43
N LEU A 322 3.35 -5.92 1.32
CA LEU A 322 4.23 -5.17 2.21
C LEU A 322 5.63 -5.73 2.15
N VAL A 323 6.60 -4.83 2.16
CA VAL A 323 8.00 -5.16 2.36
C VAL A 323 8.34 -4.81 3.79
N ARG A 324 8.81 -5.80 4.55
CA ARG A 324 9.47 -5.59 5.85
C ARG A 324 10.97 -5.50 5.60
N VAL A 325 11.62 -4.43 6.05
CA VAL A 325 13.08 -4.25 5.94
C VAL A 325 13.66 -3.99 7.33
N SER A 326 14.70 -4.73 7.70
CA SER A 326 15.49 -4.56 8.91
C SER A 326 16.78 -3.84 8.56
N ASN A 327 16.73 -2.51 8.49
CA ASN A 327 17.84 -1.68 8.06
C ASN A 327 17.81 -0.36 8.84
N GLN A 328 18.85 -0.14 9.67
CA GLN A 328 18.95 1.01 10.56
C GLN A 328 18.85 2.34 9.81
N ARG A 329 19.63 2.50 8.74
CA ARG A 329 19.61 3.74 7.93
C ARG A 329 18.23 4.00 7.35
N LEU A 330 17.58 2.97 6.81
CA LEU A 330 16.24 3.12 6.24
C LEU A 330 15.20 3.47 7.30
N ALA A 331 15.34 2.93 8.52
CA ALA A 331 14.50 3.26 9.67
C ALA A 331 14.72 4.68 10.19
N GLU A 332 15.96 5.17 10.21
CA GLU A 332 16.28 6.57 10.52
C GLU A 332 15.65 7.53 9.50
N GLU A 333 15.80 7.27 8.20
CA GLU A 333 15.15 8.06 7.15
C GLU A 333 13.61 8.02 7.27
N ALA A 334 13.03 6.87 7.67
CA ALA A 334 11.60 6.75 7.92
C ALA A 334 11.14 7.57 9.15
N ARG A 335 11.98 7.66 10.19
CA ARG A 335 11.71 8.51 11.37
C ARG A 335 11.77 9.99 11.01
N GLU A 336 12.63 10.40 10.09
CA GLU A 336 12.64 11.77 9.56
C GLU A 336 11.33 12.09 8.84
N ILE A 337 10.86 11.18 7.98
CA ILE A 337 9.58 11.31 7.28
C ILE A 337 8.44 11.46 8.31
N PHE A 338 8.40 10.58 9.32
CA PHE A 338 7.41 10.65 10.39
C PHE A 338 7.48 11.99 11.14
N ALA A 339 8.68 12.46 11.50
CA ALA A 339 8.87 13.72 12.21
C ALA A 339 8.44 14.94 11.37
N ALA A 340 8.67 14.90 10.05
CA ALA A 340 8.20 15.93 9.14
C ALA A 340 6.67 15.96 9.06
N ASP A 341 6.02 14.81 8.92
CA ASP A 341 4.56 14.70 8.90
C ASP A 341 3.94 15.09 10.24
N LEU A 342 4.61 14.79 11.36
CA LEU A 342 4.15 15.14 12.70
C LEU A 342 4.01 16.65 12.89
N LYS A 343 4.90 17.46 12.29
CA LYS A 343 4.81 18.94 12.31
C LYS A 343 3.56 19.47 11.63
N GLN A 344 2.96 18.70 10.73
CA GLN A 344 1.73 19.03 10.00
C GLN A 344 0.48 18.46 10.68
N CYS A 345 0.62 17.79 11.83
CA CYS A 345 -0.46 17.10 12.48
C CYS A 345 -1.07 17.90 13.63
N ARG A 346 -2.37 17.68 13.85
CA ARG A 346 -3.05 18.06 15.08
C ARG A 346 -2.98 16.89 16.06
N ARG A 347 -2.40 17.09 17.24
CA ARG A 347 -2.43 16.10 18.32
C ARG A 347 -3.85 15.93 18.85
N ILE A 348 -4.27 14.69 19.08
CA ILE A 348 -5.54 14.38 19.73
C ILE A 348 -5.31 14.30 21.24
N ASP A 349 -5.93 15.23 21.97
CA ASP A 349 -5.84 15.28 23.42
C ASP A 349 -6.83 14.28 24.08
N PRO A 350 -6.33 13.32 24.89
CA PRO A 350 -7.17 12.37 25.62
C PRO A 350 -8.24 13.02 26.51
N ALA A 351 -7.93 14.17 27.13
CA ALA A 351 -8.80 14.81 28.10
C ALA A 351 -10.04 15.44 27.44
N THR A 352 -9.86 16.04 26.26
CA THR A 352 -10.92 16.72 25.51
C THR A 352 -11.64 15.81 24.51
N TRP A 353 -10.97 14.77 23.97
CA TRP A 353 -11.51 13.94 22.88
C TRP A 353 -12.90 13.32 23.16
N ARG A 354 -13.21 12.96 24.41
CA ARG A 354 -14.53 12.41 24.74
C ARG A 354 -15.62 13.48 24.73
N LYS A 355 -15.29 14.70 25.16
CA LYS A 355 -16.22 15.83 25.33
C LYS A 355 -16.43 16.59 24.03
N SER A 356 -15.40 16.66 23.17
CA SER A 356 -15.41 17.42 21.91
C SER A 356 -16.31 16.84 20.81
N ARG A 357 -17.05 15.75 21.07
CA ARG A 357 -17.86 15.03 20.09
C ARG A 357 -19.29 14.84 20.58
N SER A 358 -20.24 15.17 19.72
CA SER A 358 -21.67 15.00 19.91
C SER A 358 -22.05 13.52 20.04
N ILE A 359 -23.24 13.27 20.57
CA ILE A 359 -23.81 11.91 20.63
C ILE A 359 -24.00 11.34 19.22
N TRP A 360 -24.37 12.20 18.26
CA TRP A 360 -24.62 11.80 16.87
C TRP A 360 -23.32 11.38 16.16
N GLU A 361 -22.23 12.12 16.32
CA GLU A 361 -20.91 11.73 15.79
C GLU A 361 -20.46 10.39 16.38
N LYS A 362 -20.60 10.19 17.70
CA LYS A 362 -20.26 8.91 18.36
C LYS A 362 -21.11 7.75 17.84
N LEU A 363 -22.39 7.99 17.54
CA LEU A 363 -23.27 7.00 16.95
C LEU A 363 -22.79 6.64 15.53
N MET A 364 -22.41 7.63 14.73
CA MET A 364 -21.89 7.39 13.38
C MET A 364 -20.57 6.67 13.34
N GLU A 365 -19.64 7.02 14.23
CA GLU A 365 -18.40 6.28 14.41
C GLU A 365 -18.65 4.81 14.76
N ARG A 366 -19.64 4.53 15.63
CA ARG A 366 -20.05 3.15 15.98
C ARG A 366 -20.62 2.40 14.79
N TRP A 367 -21.50 3.04 14.02
CA TRP A 367 -22.09 2.47 12.82
C TRP A 367 -21.04 2.20 11.75
N ALA A 368 -20.18 3.18 11.47
CA ALA A 368 -19.07 3.05 10.53
C ALA A 368 -18.15 1.90 10.90
N HIS A 369 -17.77 1.82 12.18
CA HIS A 369 -16.97 0.71 12.69
C HIS A 369 -17.67 -0.64 12.54
N PHE A 370 -18.97 -0.73 12.83
CA PHE A 370 -19.74 -1.96 12.68
C PHE A 370 -19.80 -2.41 11.20
N ILE A 371 -20.07 -1.49 10.28
CA ILE A 371 -20.13 -1.76 8.85
C ILE A 371 -18.77 -2.29 8.37
N LEU A 372 -17.68 -1.55 8.60
CA LEU A 372 -16.36 -1.89 8.07
C LEU A 372 -15.68 -3.07 8.80
N ALA A 373 -15.93 -3.26 10.10
CA ALA A 373 -15.29 -4.34 10.85
C ALA A 373 -16.07 -5.66 10.82
N ARG A 374 -17.39 -5.62 10.55
CA ARG A 374 -18.25 -6.83 10.57
C ARG A 374 -19.01 -7.06 9.28
N VAL A 375 -19.79 -6.09 8.79
CA VAL A 375 -20.69 -6.30 7.65
C VAL A 375 -19.87 -6.54 6.39
N ASP A 376 -19.01 -5.59 6.03
CA ASP A 376 -18.21 -5.63 4.81
C ASP A 376 -17.32 -6.90 4.73
N PRO A 377 -16.54 -7.25 5.78
CA PRO A 377 -15.78 -8.48 5.77
C PRO A 377 -16.62 -9.76 5.73
N SER A 378 -17.86 -9.73 6.23
CA SER A 378 -18.75 -10.89 6.19
C SER A 378 -19.37 -11.07 4.82
N VAL A 379 -19.78 -9.96 4.17
CA VAL A 379 -20.27 -9.96 2.78
C VAL A 379 -19.17 -10.43 1.83
N ALA A 380 -17.95 -9.89 1.94
CA ALA A 380 -16.83 -10.32 1.12
C ALA A 380 -16.50 -11.82 1.32
N ARG A 381 -16.52 -12.31 2.56
CA ARG A 381 -16.35 -13.75 2.85
C ARG A 381 -17.50 -14.60 2.33
N TYR A 382 -18.73 -14.11 2.36
CA TYR A 382 -19.90 -14.80 1.81
C TYR A 382 -19.79 -14.92 0.28
N GLN A 383 -19.50 -13.82 -0.41
CA GLN A 383 -19.22 -13.83 -1.86
C GLN A 383 -18.06 -14.77 -2.20
N LEU A 384 -16.98 -14.76 -1.41
CA LEU A 384 -15.88 -15.70 -1.56
C LEU A 384 -16.35 -17.15 -1.39
N ARG A 385 -17.20 -17.45 -0.40
CA ARG A 385 -17.73 -18.80 -0.19
C ARG A 385 -18.68 -19.25 -1.30
N ASN A 386 -19.28 -18.35 -2.06
CA ASN A 386 -20.30 -18.72 -3.06
C ASN A 386 -19.80 -18.71 -4.51
N LEU A 387 -18.54 -18.35 -4.76
CA LEU A 387 -17.87 -18.49 -6.07
C LEU A 387 -17.52 -19.96 -6.42
N HIS A 388 -18.40 -20.90 -6.09
CA HIS A 388 -18.24 -22.33 -6.33
C HIS A 388 -18.68 -22.73 -7.72
#